data_AF-A0AAD6UVI9-F1
#
_entry.id   AF-A0AAD6UVI9-F1
#
_cell.length_a   1.000
_cell.length_b   1.000
_cell.length_c   1.000
_cell.angle_alpha   90.00
_cell.angle_beta   90.00
_cell.angle_gamma   90.00
#
_symmetry.space_group_name_H-M   'P 1'
#
loop_
_entity.id
_entity.type
_entity.pdbx_description
1 polymer ?
#
loop_
_entity_poly.entity_id
_entity_poly.type
_entity_poly.pdbx_seq_one_letter_code
_entity_poly.pdbx_strand_id
1 'polypeptide(L)'
;VITIYSKGGGKAGRHDWVPQVTGIGRISYILAQTFEHSGGRSFRRIHRSSSMLGVARFAHLPSGSIILRIPDKVNITSSMAEVSRTTAVLHKNLQEELGGLVRMVTKLNTVQKKGKGSSKF
;
A
#
# COMPACT_ATOMS: atom_id res chain seq x y z
N VAL A 1 -3.01 15.62 -3.25
CA VAL A 1 -2.96 16.07 -1.83
C VAL A 1 -2.35 14.94 -1.02
N ILE A 2 -1.22 15.16 -0.36
CA ILE A 2 -0.66 14.20 0.60
C ILE A 2 -1.13 14.66 1.97
N THR A 3 -1.96 13.88 2.62
CA THR A 3 -2.44 14.18 3.97
C THR A 3 -1.63 13.34 4.96
N ILE A 4 -1.03 14.00 5.95
CA ILE A 4 -0.12 13.37 6.91
C ILE A 4 -0.82 13.29 8.27
N TYR A 5 -0.80 12.12 8.90
CA TYR A 5 -1.34 11.90 10.24
C TYR A 5 -0.21 11.60 11.22
N SER A 6 -0.12 12.41 12.27
CA SER A 6 0.83 12.22 13.36
C SER A 6 0.09 11.99 14.67
N LYS A 7 0.71 11.21 15.56
CA LYS A 7 0.23 11.04 16.93
C LYS A 7 0.99 12.03 17.81
N GLY A 8 0.26 12.93 18.47
CA GLY A 8 0.84 13.80 19.49
C GLY A 8 1.50 12.98 20.61
N GLY A 9 2.65 13.42 21.13
CA GLY A 9 3.38 12.68 22.16
C GLY A 9 2.56 12.52 23.45
N GLY A 10 2.13 11.30 23.75
CA GLY A 10 1.39 10.95 24.96
C GLY A 10 0.61 9.65 24.85
N LYS A 11 0.36 8.98 25.98
CA LYS A 11 -0.41 7.71 26.06
C LYS A 11 -1.85 7.87 25.53
N ALA A 12 -2.37 9.10 25.52
CA ALA A 12 -3.67 9.50 24.99
C ALA A 12 -3.58 10.55 23.85
N GLY A 13 -2.43 10.67 23.18
CA GLY A 13 -2.27 11.63 22.09
C GLY A 13 -3.26 11.35 20.96
N ARG A 14 -4.17 12.31 20.71
CA ARG A 14 -5.17 12.23 19.64
C ARG A 14 -4.43 12.14 18.29
N HIS A 15 -4.89 11.25 17.43
CA HIS A 15 -4.46 11.26 16.03
C HIS A 15 -5.06 12.51 15.41
N ASP A 16 -4.20 13.45 15.05
CA ASP A 16 -4.63 14.70 14.44
C ASP A 16 -4.03 14.84 13.04
N TRP A 17 -4.70 15.65 12.23
CA TRP A 17 -4.15 16.09 10.97
C TRP A 17 -2.97 17.00 11.25
N VAL A 18 -1.83 16.70 10.64
CA VAL A 18 -0.63 17.51 10.82
C VAL A 18 -0.14 18.02 9.47
N PRO A 19 -0.13 19.35 9.25
CA PRO A 19 0.25 19.92 7.95
C PRO A 19 1.73 19.74 7.65
N GLN A 20 2.59 19.64 8.67
CA GLN A 20 4.03 19.47 8.51
C GLN A 20 4.64 18.69 9.68
N VAL A 21 5.58 17.79 9.36
CA VAL A 21 6.32 17.00 10.33
C VAL A 21 7.81 17.09 10.04
N THR A 22 8.64 17.14 11.07
CA THR A 22 10.11 17.28 10.94
C THR A 22 10.82 15.98 10.59
N GLY A 23 10.12 14.85 10.57
CA GLY A 23 10.70 13.56 10.22
C GLY A 23 9.63 12.47 10.04
N ILE A 24 9.91 11.51 9.17
CA ILE A 24 8.98 10.44 8.80
C ILE A 24 8.60 9.54 9.98
N GLY A 25 9.51 9.38 10.96
CA GLY A 25 9.27 8.61 12.19
C GLY A 25 8.22 9.21 13.13
N ARG A 26 7.83 10.48 12.92
CA ARG A 26 6.73 11.11 13.66
C ARG A 26 5.36 10.89 13.02
N ILE A 27 5.32 10.30 11.83
CA ILE A 27 4.10 9.99 11.12
C ILE A 27 3.63 8.60 11.56
N SER A 28 2.35 8.45 11.87
CA SER A 28 1.75 7.12 12.02
C SER A 28 1.34 6.60 10.65
N TYR A 29 0.68 7.44 9.85
CA TYR A 29 0.22 7.09 8.51
C TYR A 29 0.28 8.30 7.55
N ILE A 30 0.47 8.02 6.26
CA ILE A 30 0.16 8.97 5.18
C ILE A 30 -1.05 8.48 4.39
N LEU A 31 -1.85 9.42 3.90
CA LEU A 31 -2.81 9.15 2.84
C LEU A 31 -2.11 9.21 1.49
N ALA A 32 -2.03 8.07 0.81
CA ALA A 32 -1.50 7.96 -0.54
C ALA A 32 -2.62 7.58 -1.51
N GLN A 33 -2.71 8.31 -2.62
CA GLN A 33 -3.62 7.94 -3.71
C GLN A 33 -3.13 6.66 -4.38
N THR A 34 -4.01 5.68 -4.55
CA THR A 34 -3.68 4.42 -5.21
C THR A 34 -4.07 4.46 -6.68
N PHE A 35 -3.30 3.77 -7.51
CA PHE A 35 -3.61 3.58 -8.92
C PHE A 35 -3.76 2.09 -9.22
N GLU A 36 -4.74 1.74 -10.04
CA GLU A 36 -4.98 0.37 -10.46
C GLU A 36 -4.25 0.09 -11.77
N HIS A 37 -3.53 -1.03 -11.86
CA HIS A 37 -2.89 -1.43 -13.11
C HIS A 37 -3.97 -1.68 -14.17
N SER A 38 -3.93 -0.89 -15.27
CA SER A 38 -4.92 -0.99 -16.34
C SER A 38 -4.44 -1.85 -17.50
N GLY A 39 -3.13 -2.07 -17.62
CA GLY A 39 -2.48 -2.83 -18.68
C GLY A 39 -1.15 -2.19 -19.10
N GLY A 40 -0.21 -3.01 -19.58
CA GLY A 40 1.11 -2.55 -20.00
C GLY A 40 1.83 -1.77 -18.90
N ARG A 41 2.21 -0.51 -19.20
CA ARG A 41 2.91 0.41 -18.29
C ARG A 41 1.98 1.47 -17.68
N SER A 42 0.67 1.32 -17.87
CA SER A 42 -0.33 2.33 -17.50
C SER A 42 -1.11 1.89 -16.27
N PHE A 43 -1.35 2.87 -15.41
CA PHE A 43 -2.14 2.70 -14.20
C PHE A 43 -3.23 3.76 -14.18
N ARG A 44 -4.48 3.36 -13.93
CA ARG A 44 -5.63 4.26 -13.89
C ARG A 44 -5.81 4.85 -12.50
N ARG A 45 -6.18 6.13 -12.46
CA ARG A 45 -6.52 6.83 -11.22
C ARG A 45 -7.79 6.29 -10.57
N ILE A 46 -8.82 6.04 -11.38
CA ILE A 46 -10.12 5.56 -10.93
C ILE A 46 -10.14 4.05 -11.11
N HIS A 47 -10.19 3.32 -9.99
CA HIS A 47 -10.25 1.87 -10.01
C HIS A 47 -11.55 1.41 -10.69
N ARG A 48 -11.52 0.26 -11.37
CA ARG A 48 -12.69 -0.29 -12.07
C ARG A 48 -13.87 -0.52 -11.13
N SER A 49 -13.60 -0.87 -9.87
CA SER A 49 -14.62 -1.04 -8.83
C SER A 49 -15.26 0.26 -8.35
N SER A 50 -14.64 1.42 -8.59
CA SER A 50 -15.16 2.73 -8.24
C SER A 50 -15.45 3.63 -9.45
N SER A 51 -15.47 3.05 -10.66
CA SER A 51 -15.66 3.79 -11.91
C SER A 51 -17.00 4.48 -11.99
N MET A 52 -18.07 3.83 -11.53
CA MET A 52 -19.43 4.40 -11.52
C MET A 52 -19.54 5.67 -10.67
N LEU A 53 -18.72 5.78 -9.62
CA LEU A 53 -18.71 6.95 -8.73
C LEU A 53 -17.69 8.01 -9.18
N GLY A 54 -16.79 7.67 -10.10
CA GLY A 54 -15.72 8.59 -10.53
C GLY A 54 -14.71 8.95 -9.44
N VAL A 55 -14.68 8.20 -8.33
CA VAL A 55 -13.85 8.52 -7.15
C VAL A 55 -12.50 7.81 -7.17
N ALA A 56 -11.45 8.56 -6.84
CA ALA A 56 -10.11 8.02 -6.63
C ALA A 56 -10.05 7.28 -5.29
N ARG A 57 -9.15 6.30 -5.19
CA ARG A 57 -8.91 5.55 -3.96
C ARG A 57 -7.67 6.07 -3.25
N PHE A 58 -7.73 6.05 -1.93
CA PHE A 58 -6.63 6.42 -1.06
C PHE A 58 -6.39 5.30 -0.05
N ALA A 59 -5.12 5.05 0.25
CA ALA A 59 -4.69 4.08 1.25
C ALA A 59 -3.94 4.80 2.38
N HIS A 60 -4.17 4.34 3.61
CA HIS A 60 -3.39 4.74 4.77
C HIS A 60 -2.13 3.89 4.80
N LEU A 61 -0.99 4.47 4.45
CA LEU A 61 0.30 3.79 4.47
C LEU A 61 1.00 4.05 5.81
N PRO A 62 1.37 3.01 6.57
CA PRO A 62 2.18 3.17 7.77
C PRO A 62 3.52 3.84 7.45
N SER A 63 4.09 4.61 8.38
CA SER A 63 5.34 5.33 8.12
C SER A 63 6.50 4.46 7.64
N GLY A 64 6.60 3.23 8.15
CA GLY A 64 7.63 2.27 7.73
C GLY A 64 7.53 1.82 6.27
N SER A 65 6.34 1.84 5.65
CA SER A 65 6.19 1.42 4.25
C SER A 65 6.56 2.51 3.24
N ILE A 66 6.78 3.75 3.72
CA ILE A 66 7.07 4.92 2.88
C ILE A 66 8.58 5.03 2.57
N ILE A 67 9.42 4.22 3.22
CA ILE A 67 10.88 4.29 3.09
C ILE A 67 11.35 3.81 1.71
N LEU A 68 10.52 3.06 0.98
CA LEU A 68 10.82 2.63 -0.39
C LEU A 68 10.27 3.63 -1.42
N ARG A 69 11.15 4.49 -1.90
CA ARG A 69 10.94 5.24 -3.14
C ARG A 69 11.58 4.47 -4.29
N ILE A 70 10.77 4.06 -5.26
CA ILE A 70 11.30 3.57 -6.54
C ILE A 70 11.96 4.77 -7.23
N PRO A 71 13.25 4.73 -7.60
CA PRO A 71 13.94 5.84 -8.26
C PRO A 71 13.53 5.89 -9.74
N ASP A 72 12.26 6.18 -10.00
CA ASP A 72 11.70 6.23 -11.35
C ASP A 72 10.97 7.55 -11.60
N LYS A 73 11.04 8.02 -12.85
CA LYS A 73 10.26 9.17 -13.31
C LYS A 73 8.90 8.65 -13.76
N VAL A 74 7.92 8.78 -12.86
CA VAL A 74 6.52 8.47 -13.17
C VAL A 74 5.92 9.68 -13.89
N ASN A 75 5.38 9.47 -15.09
CA ASN A 75 4.61 10.48 -15.80
C ASN A 75 3.15 10.40 -15.33
N ILE A 76 2.66 11.42 -14.65
CA ILE A 76 1.31 11.44 -14.09
C ILE A 76 0.47 12.44 -14.88
N THR A 77 -0.57 11.92 -15.53
CA THR A 77 -1.64 12.68 -16.19
C THR A 77 -2.86 12.75 -15.26
N SER A 78 -3.85 13.57 -15.59
CA SER A 78 -5.09 13.73 -14.82
C SER A 78 -5.83 12.39 -14.54
N SER A 79 -5.74 11.43 -15.46
CA SER A 79 -6.46 10.14 -15.39
C SER A 79 -5.56 8.91 -15.23
N MET A 80 -4.26 9.03 -15.52
CA MET A 80 -3.34 7.89 -15.62
C MET A 80 -1.96 8.21 -15.07
N ALA A 81 -1.27 7.18 -14.61
CA ALA A 81 0.15 7.21 -14.32
C ALA A 81 0.87 6.20 -15.22
N GLU A 82 1.97 6.63 -15.82
CA GLU A 82 2.86 5.80 -16.63
C GLU A 82 4.22 5.70 -15.95
N VAL A 83 4.72 4.47 -15.84
CA VAL A 83 6.02 4.17 -15.22
C VAL A 83 7.04 3.72 -16.26
N SER A 84 8.32 3.71 -15.94
CA SER A 84 9.35 3.13 -16.82
C SER A 84 9.15 1.63 -17.05
N ARG A 85 9.83 1.09 -18.06
CA ARG A 85 9.85 -0.36 -18.32
C ARG A 85 10.44 -1.12 -17.14
N THR A 86 11.51 -0.60 -16.53
CA THR A 86 12.19 -1.23 -15.39
C THR A 86 11.26 -1.38 -14.20
N THR A 87 10.52 -0.32 -13.86
CA THR A 87 9.53 -0.35 -12.77
C THR A 87 8.36 -1.28 -13.08
N ALA A 88 7.90 -1.33 -14.33
CA ALA A 88 6.84 -2.26 -14.72
C ALA A 88 7.26 -3.72 -14.58
N VAL A 89 8.52 -4.06 -14.92
CA VAL A 89 9.08 -5.40 -14.70
C VAL A 89 9.20 -5.71 -13.21
N LEU A 90 9.73 -4.77 -12.42
CA LEU A 90 9.82 -4.93 -10.97
C LEU A 90 8.44 -5.18 -10.34
N HIS A 91 7.43 -4.40 -10.74
CA HIS A 91 6.06 -4.59 -10.28
C HIS A 91 5.55 -6.00 -10.62
N LYS A 92 5.79 -6.50 -11.83
CA LYS A 92 5.39 -7.85 -12.22
C LYS A 92 6.05 -8.92 -11.34
N ASN A 93 7.36 -8.83 -11.13
CA ASN A 93 8.11 -9.78 -10.30
C ASN A 93 7.58 -9.77 -8.85
N LEU A 94 7.32 -8.59 -8.28
CA LEU A 94 6.76 -8.46 -6.93
C LEU A 94 5.35 -9.06 -6.82
N GLN A 95 4.51 -8.94 -7.85
CA GLN A 95 3.18 -9.57 -7.86
C GLN A 95 3.29 -11.11 -7.87
N GLU A 96 4.25 -11.66 -8.60
CA GLU A 96 4.51 -13.09 -8.63
C GLU A 96 5.00 -13.61 -7.27
N GLU A 97 5.95 -12.91 -6.66
CA GLU A 97 6.46 -13.21 -5.31
C GLU A 97 5.37 -13.09 -4.25
N LEU A 98 4.54 -12.05 -4.31
CA LEU A 98 3.40 -11.87 -3.41
C LEU A 98 2.43 -13.05 -3.50
N GLY A 99 2.13 -13.54 -4.71
CA GLY A 99 1.36 -14.75 -4.91
C GLY A 99 2.00 -15.99 -4.26
N GLY A 100 3.33 -16.09 -4.30
CA GLY A 100 4.11 -17.08 -3.56
C GLY A 100 3.92 -16.98 -2.03
N LEU A 101 4.09 -15.78 -1.48
CA LEU A 101 3.94 -15.52 -0.03
C LEU A 101 2.52 -15.84 0.45
N VAL A 102 1.49 -15.41 -0.27
CA VAL A 102 0.08 -15.70 0.08
C VAL A 102 -0.17 -17.20 0.14
N ARG A 103 0.36 -17.97 -0.82
CA ARG A 103 0.28 -19.44 -0.81
C ARG A 103 0.96 -20.03 0.42
N MET A 104 2.17 -19.57 0.76
CA MET A 104 2.89 -20.03 1.94
C MET A 104 2.13 -19.73 3.24
N VAL A 105 1.65 -18.50 3.42
CA VAL A 105 0.87 -18.10 4.60
C VAL A 105 -0.39 -18.95 4.73
N THR A 106 -1.09 -19.19 3.63
CA THR A 106 -2.28 -20.05 3.61
C THR A 106 -1.95 -21.49 4.03
N LYS A 107 -0.82 -22.04 3.54
CA LYS A 107 -0.34 -23.36 3.94
C LYS A 107 0.02 -23.40 5.44
N LEU A 108 0.75 -22.41 5.94
CA LEU A 108 1.12 -22.31 7.35
C LEU A 108 -0.13 -22.22 8.26
N ASN A 109 -1.10 -21.38 7.91
CA ASN A 109 -2.36 -21.27 8.64
C ASN A 109 -3.15 -22.59 8.67
N THR A 110 -3.07 -23.39 7.60
CA THR A 110 -3.70 -24.71 7.54
C THR A 110 -3.03 -25.71 8.47
N VAL A 111 -1.69 -25.71 8.51
CA VAL A 111 -0.90 -26.56 9.42
C VAL A 111 -1.14 -26.18 10.89
N GLN A 112 -1.16 -24.88 11.21
CA GLN A 112 -1.44 -24.41 12.58
C GLN A 112 -2.84 -24.80 13.07
N LYS A 113 -3.85 -24.79 12.20
CA LYS A 113 -5.20 -25.24 12.55
C LYS A 113 -5.25 -26.74 12.88
N LYS A 114 -4.45 -27.57 12.19
CA LYS A 114 -4.33 -29.00 12.52
C LYS A 114 -3.68 -29.24 13.89
N GLY A 115 -2.64 -28.48 14.24
CA GLY A 115 -1.96 -28.61 15.55
C GLY A 115 -2.80 -28.19 16.76
N LYS A 116 -3.74 -27.26 16.61
CA LYS A 116 -4.68 -26.88 17.69
C LYS A 116 -5.80 -27.90 17.92
N GLY A 117 -6.03 -28.83 16.99
CA GLY A 117 -7.03 -29.90 17.12
C GLY A 117 -6.53 -31.14 17.87
N SER A 118 -5.22 -31.28 18.08
CA SER A 118 -4.60 -32.48 18.69
C SER A 118 -4.11 -32.27 20.13
N SER A 119 -4.33 -31.11 20.73
CA SER A 119 -4.11 -30.90 22.17
C SER A 119 -5.39 -31.24 22.93
N LYS A 120 -5.61 -32.54 23.13
CA LYS A 120 -6.44 -33.07 24.21
C LYS A 120 -5.58 -34.06 24.98
N PHE A 121 -4.99 -33.58 26.06
CA PHE A 121 -4.60 -34.36 27.21
C PHE A 121 -5.27 -33.73 28.42
#